data_AF-I3C321-F1
#
_entry.id   AF-I3C321-F1
#
_cell.length_a   1.000
_cell.length_b   1.000
_cell.length_c   1.000
_cell.angle_alpha   90.00
_cell.angle_beta   90.00
_cell.angle_gamma   90.00
#
_symmetry.space_group_name_H-M   'P 1'
#
loop_
_entity.id
_entity.type
_entity.pdbx_description
1 polymer ?
#
loop_
_entity_poly.entity_id
_entity_poly.type
_entity_poly.pdbx_seq_one_letter_code
_entity_poly.pdbx_strand_id
1 'polypeptide(L)'
;MSKENYETKFSLLKSIPLEEVKRINMPVDSYLQEAEDLYVWAQEDKRALEAVGLNWIIYMEDLPVRAGALRHAQSLWVSERYGREEARKEWDLRSPDAYALREELLNAFRFAFREREDLLSRTQEISAGFGHADMIQDLSDLASLGNKNPQELEKIMFDMEQLTTAETTAATMADLLARANETRTDNSAEKLVRDQAYTHLYNAVAEVRETGRYVFRNKPTRRKGYISNYKKRMRA
;
A
#
# COMPACT_ATOMS: atom_id res chain seq x y z
N MET A 1 3.94 5.58 21.51
CA MET A 1 2.54 5.22 21.83
C MET A 1 1.81 4.49 20.70
N SER A 2 1.37 5.11 19.59
CA SER A 2 0.55 4.38 18.58
C SER A 2 1.23 3.15 17.98
N LYS A 3 2.56 3.21 17.75
CA LYS A 3 3.37 2.07 17.30
C LYS A 3 3.42 0.95 18.34
N GLU A 4 3.71 1.27 19.60
CA GLU A 4 3.75 0.29 20.70
C GLU A 4 2.38 -0.36 20.92
N ASN A 5 1.29 0.42 20.82
CA ASN A 5 -0.08 -0.08 20.91
C ASN A 5 -0.38 -1.08 19.79
N TYR A 6 0.08 -0.79 18.58
CA TYR A 6 -0.02 -1.69 17.43
C TYR A 6 0.77 -2.98 17.66
N GLU A 7 2.04 -2.89 18.06
CA GLU A 7 2.89 -4.05 18.34
C GLU A 7 2.29 -4.95 19.42
N THR A 8 1.77 -4.35 20.49
CA THR A 8 1.12 -5.07 21.59
C THR A 8 -0.13 -5.84 21.13
N LYS A 9 -0.88 -5.28 20.18
CA LYS A 9 -2.12 -5.89 19.67
C LYS A 9 -1.92 -6.77 18.44
N PHE A 10 -0.75 -6.72 17.81
CA PHE A 10 -0.53 -7.28 16.48
C PHE A 10 -0.91 -8.75 16.34
N SER A 11 -0.49 -9.60 17.30
CA SER A 11 -0.83 -11.03 17.31
C SER A 11 -2.33 -11.27 17.39
N LEU A 12 -3.04 -10.49 18.21
CA LEU A 12 -4.49 -10.55 18.33
C LEU A 12 -5.20 -10.05 17.08
N LEU A 13 -4.71 -8.98 16.46
CA LEU A 13 -5.28 -8.46 15.22
C LEU A 13 -5.22 -9.51 14.12
N LYS A 14 -4.06 -10.15 13.96
CA LYS A 14 -3.86 -11.21 12.95
C LYS A 14 -4.70 -12.46 13.19
N SER A 15 -5.12 -12.72 14.43
CA SER A 15 -5.98 -13.85 14.78
C SER A 15 -7.46 -13.60 14.49
N ILE A 16 -7.88 -12.38 14.12
CA ILE A 16 -9.27 -12.09 13.76
C ILE A 16 -9.58 -12.76 12.42
N PRO A 17 -10.55 -13.70 12.37
CA PRO A 17 -10.91 -14.40 11.13
C PRO A 17 -11.38 -13.44 10.05
N LEU A 18 -11.09 -13.74 8.78
CA LEU A 18 -11.44 -12.88 7.65
C LEU A 18 -12.95 -12.68 7.50
N GLU A 19 -13.73 -13.67 7.91
CA GLU A 19 -15.19 -13.66 7.87
C GLU A 19 -15.80 -12.68 8.88
N GLU A 20 -15.06 -12.38 9.95
CA GLU A 20 -15.46 -11.42 10.99
C GLU A 20 -15.03 -9.98 10.67
N VAL A 21 -14.08 -9.82 9.75
CA VAL A 21 -13.54 -8.51 9.37
C VAL A 21 -14.66 -7.63 8.81
N LYS A 22 -14.87 -6.49 9.47
CA LYS A 22 -15.86 -5.50 9.09
C LYS A 22 -15.32 -4.63 7.96
N ARG A 23 -16.14 -4.46 6.92
CA ARG A 23 -15.88 -3.46 5.89
C ARG A 23 -15.92 -2.06 6.51
N ILE A 24 -14.83 -1.31 6.30
CA ILE A 24 -14.75 0.10 6.69
C ILE A 24 -15.76 0.91 5.86
N ASN A 25 -16.79 1.46 6.52
CA ASN A 25 -17.87 2.23 5.88
C ASN A 25 -17.87 3.72 6.27
N MET A 26 -16.81 4.17 6.93
CA MET A 26 -16.56 5.56 7.27
C MET A 26 -15.05 5.84 7.27
N PRO A 27 -14.62 7.08 7.01
CA PRO A 27 -13.22 7.47 7.11
C PRO A 27 -12.62 7.10 8.48
N VAL A 28 -11.42 6.50 8.46
CA VAL A 28 -10.75 5.98 9.66
C VAL A 28 -10.41 7.09 10.65
N ASP A 29 -10.01 8.26 10.15
CA ASP A 29 -9.78 9.46 10.95
C ASP A 29 -11.04 9.90 11.73
N SER A 30 -12.18 9.95 11.05
CA SER A 30 -13.47 10.27 11.65
C SER A 30 -13.86 9.23 12.70
N TYR A 31 -13.56 7.95 12.44
CA TYR A 31 -13.88 6.88 13.39
C TYR A 31 -13.00 6.89 14.63
N LEU A 32 -11.70 7.12 14.45
CA LEU A 32 -10.74 7.29 15.54
C LEU A 32 -11.16 8.45 16.44
N GLN A 33 -11.47 9.61 15.86
CA GLN A 33 -11.92 10.76 16.66
C GLN A 33 -13.18 10.42 17.45
N GLU A 34 -14.17 9.78 16.81
CA GLU A 34 -15.38 9.35 17.48
C GLU A 34 -15.16 8.34 18.62
N ALA A 35 -14.13 7.49 18.54
CA ALA A 35 -13.78 6.54 19.57
C ALA A 35 -13.11 7.23 20.78
N GLU A 36 -12.23 8.21 20.53
CA GLU A 36 -11.58 9.01 21.58
C GLU A 36 -12.61 9.91 22.29
N ASP A 37 -13.52 10.53 21.53
CA ASP A 37 -14.63 11.32 22.08
C ASP A 37 -15.52 10.45 22.97
N LEU A 38 -15.82 9.23 22.54
CA LEU A 38 -16.59 8.25 23.31
C LEU A 38 -15.86 7.84 24.58
N TYR A 39 -14.54 7.61 24.51
CA TYR A 39 -13.70 7.26 25.65
C TYR A 39 -13.82 8.31 26.76
N VAL A 40 -13.67 9.58 26.39
CA VAL A 40 -13.77 10.72 27.32
C VAL A 40 -15.20 10.86 27.85
N TRP A 41 -16.19 10.81 26.95
CA TRP A 41 -17.60 10.98 27.32
C TRP A 41 -18.05 9.94 28.33
N ALA A 42 -17.72 8.66 28.11
CA ALA A 42 -18.22 7.57 28.96
C ALA A 42 -17.55 7.51 30.35
N GLN A 43 -16.45 8.23 30.62
CA GLN A 43 -15.78 8.22 31.94
C GLN A 43 -16.74 8.58 33.07
N GLU A 44 -17.54 9.63 32.89
CA GLU A 44 -18.52 10.08 33.90
C GLU A 44 -19.67 9.08 34.09
N ASP A 45 -19.87 8.17 33.13
CA ASP A 45 -20.95 7.20 33.10
C ASP A 45 -20.53 5.79 33.54
N LYS A 46 -19.28 5.60 33.97
CA LYS A 46 -18.70 4.28 34.31
C LYS A 46 -19.63 3.42 35.15
N ARG A 47 -20.05 3.92 36.32
CA ARG A 47 -20.93 3.19 37.24
C ARG A 47 -22.25 2.77 36.60
N ALA A 48 -22.83 3.63 35.76
CA ALA A 48 -24.12 3.36 35.13
C ALA A 48 -24.01 2.31 34.01
N LEU A 49 -22.88 2.31 33.29
CA LEU A 49 -22.61 1.33 32.23
C LEU A 49 -22.23 -0.05 32.82
N GLU A 50 -21.41 -0.08 33.86
CA GLU A 50 -21.06 -1.33 34.56
C GLU A 50 -22.28 -1.98 35.23
N ALA A 51 -23.21 -1.18 35.77
CA ALA A 51 -24.43 -1.68 36.39
C ALA A 51 -25.35 -2.48 35.45
N VAL A 52 -25.21 -2.32 34.14
CA VAL A 52 -25.96 -3.09 33.13
C VAL A 52 -25.12 -4.15 32.43
N GLY A 53 -23.90 -4.41 32.91
CA GLY A 53 -23.05 -5.52 32.46
C GLY A 53 -21.92 -5.15 31.50
N LEU A 54 -21.65 -3.87 31.23
CA LEU A 54 -20.49 -3.50 30.40
C LEU A 54 -19.18 -3.84 31.14
N ASN A 55 -18.35 -4.69 30.53
CA ASN A 55 -17.01 -4.93 31.05
C ASN A 55 -16.09 -3.74 30.74
N TRP A 56 -15.90 -2.88 31.74
CA TRP A 56 -15.12 -1.64 31.60
C TRP A 56 -13.67 -1.89 31.18
N ILE A 57 -13.02 -2.90 31.73
CA ILE A 57 -11.62 -3.21 31.44
C ILE A 57 -11.47 -3.60 29.96
N ILE A 58 -12.33 -4.51 29.48
CA ILE A 58 -12.25 -5.05 28.12
C ILE A 58 -12.57 -3.99 27.06
N TYR A 59 -13.59 -3.15 27.31
CA TYR A 59 -14.14 -2.27 26.27
C TYR A 59 -13.74 -0.81 26.40
N MET A 60 -13.44 -0.32 27.62
CA MET A 60 -13.15 1.09 27.87
C MET A 60 -11.67 1.34 28.16
N GLU A 61 -11.05 0.61 29.09
CA GLU A 61 -9.61 0.79 29.41
C GLU A 61 -8.72 0.42 28.21
N ASP A 62 -9.11 -0.60 27.45
CA ASP A 62 -8.41 -1.03 26.25
C ASP A 62 -8.69 -0.12 25.02
N LEU A 63 -9.70 0.74 25.08
CA LEU A 63 -10.19 1.51 23.92
C LEU A 63 -9.11 2.42 23.30
N PRO A 64 -8.33 3.21 24.08
CA PRO A 64 -7.25 4.04 23.53
C PRO A 64 -6.12 3.20 22.89
N VAL A 65 -5.87 2.00 23.41
CA VAL A 65 -4.86 1.08 22.85
C VAL A 65 -5.33 0.59 21.47
N ARG A 66 -6.60 0.20 21.35
CA ARG A 66 -7.22 -0.20 20.07
C ARG A 66 -7.21 0.95 19.06
N ALA A 67 -7.53 2.16 19.50
CA ALA A 67 -7.47 3.35 18.66
C ALA A 67 -6.04 3.64 18.19
N GLY A 68 -5.05 3.53 19.07
CA GLY A 68 -3.63 3.66 18.71
C GLY A 68 -3.18 2.60 17.70
N ALA A 69 -3.61 1.34 17.86
CA ALA A 69 -3.29 0.25 16.95
C ALA A 69 -3.87 0.49 15.54
N LEU A 70 -5.16 0.87 15.44
CA LEU A 70 -5.78 1.24 14.17
C LEU A 70 -5.10 2.47 13.54
N ARG A 71 -4.76 3.49 14.34
CA ARG A 71 -4.09 4.70 13.85
C ARG A 71 -2.75 4.36 13.19
N HIS A 72 -1.95 3.50 13.81
CA HIS A 72 -0.67 3.08 13.23
C HIS A 72 -0.87 2.18 12.00
N ALA A 73 -1.78 1.21 12.06
CA ALA A 73 -2.09 0.34 10.91
C ALA A 73 -2.57 1.15 9.69
N GLN A 74 -3.39 2.18 9.91
CA GLN A 74 -3.80 3.14 8.89
C GLN A 74 -2.59 3.87 8.29
N SER A 75 -1.65 4.35 9.11
CA SER A 75 -0.44 5.01 8.62
C SER A 75 0.43 4.09 7.76
N LEU A 76 0.60 2.83 8.15
CA LEU A 76 1.35 1.83 7.37
C LEU A 76 0.70 1.61 6.00
N TRP A 77 -0.61 1.36 5.98
CA TRP A 77 -1.36 1.18 4.73
C TRP A 77 -1.30 2.43 3.82
N VAL A 78 -1.40 3.62 4.39
CA VAL A 78 -1.30 4.88 3.64
C VAL A 78 0.09 5.07 3.03
N SER A 79 1.15 4.80 3.79
CA SER A 79 2.53 4.90 3.31
C SER A 79 2.80 3.92 2.17
N GLU A 80 2.39 2.68 2.34
CA GLU A 80 2.49 1.63 1.31
C GLU A 80 1.74 2.04 0.04
N ARG A 81 0.49 2.50 0.19
CA ARG A 81 -0.34 2.93 -0.94
C ARG A 81 0.28 4.10 -1.70
N TYR A 82 0.75 5.14 -1.01
CA TYR A 82 1.34 6.30 -1.68
C TYR A 82 2.65 5.96 -2.38
N GLY A 83 3.53 5.16 -1.75
CA GLY A 83 4.78 4.72 -2.39
C GLY A 83 4.53 3.97 -3.70
N ARG A 84 3.45 3.19 -3.78
CA ARG A 84 3.02 2.51 -5.01
C ARG A 84 2.44 3.45 -6.06
N GLU A 85 1.57 4.38 -5.65
CA GLU A 85 1.01 5.38 -6.57
C GLU A 85 2.10 6.27 -7.17
N GLU A 86 3.12 6.63 -6.39
CA GLU A 86 4.30 7.36 -6.86
C GLU A 86 5.15 6.53 -7.82
N ALA A 87 5.48 5.28 -7.47
CA ALA A 87 6.24 4.38 -8.34
C ALA A 87 5.54 4.17 -9.70
N ARG A 88 4.21 4.06 -9.69
CA ARG A 88 3.42 3.92 -10.92
C ARG A 88 3.44 5.19 -11.77
N LYS A 89 3.31 6.37 -11.17
CA LYS A 89 3.41 7.64 -11.91
C LYS A 89 4.79 7.79 -12.55
N GLU A 90 5.84 7.44 -11.81
CA GLU A 90 7.21 7.50 -12.32
C GLU A 90 7.43 6.48 -13.44
N TRP A 91 6.88 5.27 -13.30
CA TRP A 91 6.87 4.26 -14.36
C TRP A 91 6.18 4.77 -15.63
N ASP A 92 4.97 5.32 -15.50
CA ASP A 92 4.19 5.83 -16.63
C ASP A 92 4.92 7.00 -17.33
N LEU A 93 5.71 7.78 -16.58
CA LEU A 93 6.53 8.86 -17.12
C LEU A 93 7.77 8.36 -17.86
N ARG A 94 8.50 7.38 -17.30
CA ARG A 94 9.80 6.92 -17.82
C ARG A 94 9.73 5.79 -18.84
N SER A 95 8.69 4.96 -18.76
CA SER A 95 8.57 3.78 -19.62
C SER A 95 8.59 4.10 -21.11
N PRO A 96 7.98 5.19 -21.64
CA PRO A 96 8.08 5.52 -23.05
C PRO A 96 9.54 5.71 -23.51
N ASP A 97 10.35 6.41 -22.73
CA ASP A 97 11.76 6.68 -23.06
C ASP A 97 12.61 5.41 -22.96
N ALA A 98 12.34 4.54 -21.99
CA ALA A 98 13.01 3.24 -21.88
C ALA A 98 12.71 2.32 -23.09
N TYR A 99 11.45 2.31 -23.55
CA TYR A 99 11.07 1.60 -24.78
C TYR A 99 11.73 2.21 -26.01
N ALA A 100 11.79 3.54 -26.11
CA ALA A 100 12.45 4.22 -27.21
C ALA A 100 13.95 3.90 -27.26
N LEU A 101 14.63 3.93 -26.12
CA LEU A 101 16.05 3.56 -26.00
C LEU A 101 16.28 2.11 -26.46
N ARG A 102 15.43 1.17 -26.04
CA ARG A 102 15.51 -0.23 -26.51
C ARG A 102 15.45 -0.31 -28.03
N GLU A 103 14.48 0.37 -28.65
CA GLU A 103 14.33 0.34 -30.11
C GLU A 103 15.51 1.00 -30.83
N GLU A 104 16.04 2.11 -30.31
CA GLU A 104 17.24 2.77 -30.84
C GLU A 104 18.45 1.82 -30.83
N LEU A 105 18.71 1.18 -29.69
CA LEU A 105 19.78 0.21 -29.54
C LEU A 105 19.61 -1.00 -30.47
N LEU A 106 18.40 -1.54 -30.58
CA LEU A 106 18.12 -2.65 -31.50
C LEU A 106 18.40 -2.26 -32.96
N ASN A 107 18.02 -1.05 -33.36
CA ASN A 107 18.28 -0.56 -34.71
C ASN A 107 19.79 -0.36 -34.96
N ALA A 108 20.51 0.24 -34.02
CA ALA A 108 21.96 0.42 -34.10
C ALA A 108 22.68 -0.93 -34.19
N PHE A 109 22.31 -1.89 -33.35
CA PHE A 109 22.92 -3.22 -33.31
C PHE A 109 22.64 -4.02 -34.57
N ARG A 110 21.40 -4.00 -35.09
CA ARG A 110 21.06 -4.65 -36.37
C ARG A 110 21.91 -4.11 -37.52
N PHE A 111 22.16 -2.80 -37.54
CA PHE A 111 22.99 -2.20 -38.58
C PHE A 111 24.49 -2.47 -38.38
N ALA A 112 25.00 -2.35 -37.15
CA ALA A 112 26.40 -2.63 -36.82
C ALA A 112 26.77 -4.09 -37.09
N PHE A 113 25.88 -5.03 -36.76
CA PHE A 113 26.13 -6.47 -36.85
C PHE A 113 25.63 -7.10 -38.16
N ARG A 114 25.23 -6.30 -39.16
CA ARG A 114 24.63 -6.80 -40.42
C ARG A 114 25.51 -7.78 -41.21
N GLU A 115 26.83 -7.74 -41.03
CA GLU A 115 27.81 -8.64 -41.67
C GLU A 115 28.27 -9.78 -40.73
N ARG A 116 27.72 -9.82 -39.51
CA ARG A 116 28.05 -10.77 -38.44
C ARG A 116 26.80 -11.55 -38.04
N GLU A 117 26.51 -12.61 -38.79
CA GLU A 117 25.31 -13.44 -38.60
C GLU A 117 25.19 -13.99 -37.16
N ASP A 118 26.33 -14.30 -36.51
CA ASP A 118 26.41 -14.73 -35.12
C ASP A 118 25.89 -13.67 -34.13
N LEU A 119 26.24 -12.40 -34.35
CA LEU A 119 25.82 -11.29 -33.49
C LEU A 119 24.40 -10.84 -33.83
N LEU A 120 24.01 -10.90 -35.10
CA LEU A 120 22.66 -10.57 -35.55
C LEU A 120 21.62 -11.53 -34.96
N SER A 121 21.91 -12.84 -34.92
CA SER A 121 21.06 -13.85 -34.28
C SER A 121 20.83 -13.52 -32.81
N ARG A 122 21.88 -13.13 -32.08
CA ARG A 122 21.77 -12.74 -30.66
C ARG A 122 20.91 -11.50 -30.47
N THR A 123 21.03 -10.49 -31.34
CA THR A 123 20.16 -9.30 -31.28
C THR A 123 18.70 -9.66 -31.53
N GLN A 124 18.42 -10.63 -32.42
CA GLN A 124 17.07 -11.11 -32.66
C GLN A 124 16.49 -11.85 -31.44
N GLU A 125 17.27 -12.75 -30.84
CA GLU A 125 16.90 -13.48 -29.62
C GLU A 125 16.54 -12.55 -28.47
N ILE A 126 17.33 -11.48 -28.26
CA ILE A 126 17.03 -10.45 -27.27
C ILE A 126 15.66 -9.83 -27.57
N SER A 127 15.41 -9.38 -28.80
CA SER A 127 14.15 -8.69 -29.13
C SER A 127 12.89 -9.56 -29.20
N ALA A 128 12.99 -10.88 -28.97
CA ALA A 128 11.90 -11.83 -29.18
C ALA A 128 10.81 -11.81 -28.08
N GLY A 129 11.14 -11.25 -26.90
CA GLY A 129 10.23 -11.15 -25.76
C GLY A 129 9.14 -10.07 -25.92
N PHE A 130 8.13 -10.12 -25.05
CA PHE A 130 7.04 -9.15 -24.96
C PHE A 130 6.74 -8.73 -23.52
N GLY A 131 6.70 -7.42 -23.30
CA GLY A 131 6.22 -6.83 -22.05
C GLY A 131 7.27 -6.01 -21.32
N HIS A 132 6.99 -5.68 -20.06
CA HIS A 132 7.83 -4.79 -19.26
C HIS A 132 9.10 -5.46 -18.76
N ALA A 133 8.99 -6.72 -18.31
CA ALA A 133 10.15 -7.49 -17.85
C ALA A 133 11.13 -7.75 -19.00
N ASP A 134 10.62 -8.10 -20.18
CA ASP A 134 11.45 -8.33 -21.36
C ASP A 134 12.13 -7.04 -21.82
N MET A 135 11.43 -5.89 -21.86
CA MET A 135 12.08 -4.61 -22.18
C MET A 135 13.26 -4.29 -21.25
N ILE A 136 13.12 -4.54 -19.95
CA ILE A 136 14.18 -4.31 -18.96
C ILE A 136 15.36 -5.25 -19.21
N GLN A 137 15.08 -6.54 -19.45
CA GLN A 137 16.10 -7.55 -19.71
C GLN A 137 16.85 -7.23 -21.01
N ASP A 138 16.13 -6.82 -22.06
CA ASP A 138 16.70 -6.47 -23.36
C ASP A 138 17.69 -5.31 -23.26
N LEU A 139 17.37 -4.27 -22.49
CA LEU A 139 18.30 -3.16 -22.25
C LEU A 139 19.60 -3.64 -21.59
N SER A 140 19.51 -4.55 -20.63
CA SER A 140 20.69 -5.13 -19.96
C SER A 140 21.49 -6.03 -20.89
N ASP A 141 20.83 -6.85 -21.70
CA ASP A 141 21.47 -7.78 -22.62
C ASP A 141 22.12 -7.05 -23.81
N LEU A 142 21.48 -6.00 -24.34
CA LEU A 142 22.05 -5.14 -25.38
C LEU A 142 23.30 -4.42 -24.88
N ALA A 143 23.27 -3.86 -23.67
CA ALA A 143 24.45 -3.25 -23.08
C ALA A 143 25.61 -4.25 -22.94
N SER A 144 25.32 -5.45 -22.41
CA SER A 144 26.32 -6.52 -22.28
C SER A 144 26.87 -6.96 -23.64
N LEU A 145 26.01 -7.11 -24.65
CA LEU A 145 26.38 -7.51 -26.01
C LEU A 145 27.24 -6.45 -26.70
N GLY A 146 26.89 -5.17 -26.55
CA GLY A 146 27.66 -4.04 -27.09
C GLY A 146 29.03 -3.90 -26.42
N ASN A 147 29.09 -3.99 -25.10
CA ASN A 147 30.34 -3.93 -24.33
C ASN A 147 31.30 -5.07 -24.69
N LYS A 148 30.78 -6.23 -25.12
CA LYS A 148 31.60 -7.36 -25.60
C LYS A 148 32.06 -7.20 -27.05
N ASN A 149 31.42 -6.34 -27.85
CA ASN A 149 31.70 -6.16 -29.28
C ASN A 149 31.83 -4.67 -29.68
N PRO A 150 32.66 -3.86 -28.99
CA PRO A 150 32.73 -2.41 -29.19
C PRO A 150 33.18 -2.04 -30.60
N GLN A 151 34.11 -2.82 -31.19
CA GLN A 151 34.67 -2.55 -32.52
C GLN A 151 33.61 -2.49 -33.63
N GLU A 152 32.54 -3.27 -33.52
CA GLU A 152 31.47 -3.27 -34.54
C GLU A 152 30.55 -2.05 -34.40
N LEU A 153 30.35 -1.57 -33.16
CA LEU A 153 29.58 -0.36 -32.87
C LEU A 153 30.38 0.92 -33.23
N GLU A 154 31.68 0.93 -32.98
CA GLU A 154 32.58 2.04 -33.34
C GLU A 154 32.59 2.31 -34.85
N LYS A 155 32.49 1.27 -35.70
CA LYS A 155 32.43 1.40 -37.18
C LYS A 155 31.27 2.25 -37.65
N ILE A 156 30.17 2.30 -36.90
CA ILE A 156 28.99 3.09 -37.22
C ILE A 156 28.93 4.41 -36.44
N MET A 157 30.03 4.77 -35.76
CA MET A 157 30.13 5.93 -34.87
C MET A 157 29.06 5.93 -33.77
N PHE A 158 28.74 4.73 -33.26
CA PHE A 158 27.79 4.58 -32.16
C PHE A 158 28.29 5.27 -30.89
N ASP A 159 27.39 5.92 -30.18
CA ASP A 159 27.69 6.52 -28.89
C ASP A 159 27.69 5.46 -27.78
N MET A 160 28.90 5.08 -27.35
CA MET A 160 29.10 4.05 -26.33
C MET A 160 28.49 4.42 -24.96
N GLU A 161 28.24 5.72 -24.68
CA GLU A 161 27.56 6.13 -23.43
C GLU A 161 26.10 5.64 -23.38
N GLN A 162 25.49 5.34 -24.53
CA GLN A 162 24.15 4.75 -24.58
C GLN A 162 24.11 3.35 -23.94
N LEU A 163 25.22 2.59 -23.93
CA LEU A 163 25.25 1.28 -23.26
C LEU A 163 25.18 1.43 -21.73
N THR A 164 25.93 2.37 -21.17
CA THR A 164 25.86 2.72 -19.74
C THR A 164 24.47 3.25 -19.37
N THR A 165 23.87 4.03 -20.26
CA THR A 165 22.50 4.54 -20.11
C THR A 165 21.48 3.40 -20.10
N ALA A 166 21.66 2.38 -20.95
CA ALA A 166 20.81 1.20 -21.00
C ALA A 166 20.90 0.38 -19.71
N GLU A 167 22.09 0.12 -19.17
CA GLU A 167 22.26 -0.60 -17.89
C GLU A 167 21.61 0.15 -16.73
N THR A 168 21.83 1.47 -16.66
CA THR A 168 21.26 2.31 -15.60
C THR A 168 19.73 2.38 -15.71
N THR A 169 19.22 2.51 -16.93
CA THR A 169 17.78 2.51 -17.22
C THR A 169 17.17 1.16 -16.83
N ALA A 170 17.79 0.03 -17.22
CA ALA A 170 17.32 -1.30 -16.87
C ALA A 170 17.20 -1.48 -15.34
N ALA A 171 18.25 -1.14 -14.59
CA ALA A 171 18.22 -1.23 -13.13
C ALA A 171 17.15 -0.34 -12.49
N THR A 172 17.02 0.91 -12.97
CA THR A 172 16.01 1.86 -12.47
C THR A 172 14.60 1.36 -12.76
N MET A 173 14.34 0.88 -13.97
CA MET A 173 13.04 0.37 -14.37
C MET A 173 12.71 -0.94 -13.65
N ALA A 174 13.69 -1.80 -13.36
CA ALA A 174 13.47 -2.99 -12.54
C ALA A 174 12.94 -2.66 -11.13
N ASP A 175 13.56 -1.69 -10.45
CA ASP A 175 13.09 -1.21 -9.13
C ASP A 175 11.68 -0.61 -9.22
N LEU A 176 11.45 0.28 -10.18
CA LEU A 176 10.14 0.92 -10.38
C LEU A 176 9.05 -0.12 -10.68
N LEU A 177 9.33 -1.09 -11.54
CA LEU A 177 8.39 -2.16 -11.86
C LEU A 177 8.08 -3.01 -10.63
N ALA A 178 9.10 -3.35 -9.84
CA ALA A 178 8.92 -4.11 -8.60
C ALA A 178 8.03 -3.34 -7.61
N ARG A 179 8.31 -2.06 -7.37
CA ARG A 179 7.54 -1.21 -6.44
C ARG A 179 6.12 -0.91 -6.95
N ALA A 180 5.94 -0.80 -8.27
CA ALA A 180 4.62 -0.61 -8.88
C ALA A 180 3.79 -1.91 -8.88
N ASN A 181 4.45 -3.07 -9.00
CA ASN A 181 3.82 -4.39 -9.05
C ASN A 181 3.67 -5.05 -7.68
N GLU A 182 4.38 -4.59 -6.64
CA GLU A 182 4.15 -5.04 -5.26
C GLU A 182 2.65 -5.01 -4.98
N THR A 183 2.11 -6.20 -4.78
CA THR A 183 0.82 -6.64 -5.32
C THR A 183 -0.31 -5.63 -5.24
N ARG A 184 -0.93 -5.42 -6.41
CA ARG A 184 -2.27 -4.85 -6.66
C ARG A 184 -3.41 -5.72 -6.11
N THR A 185 -3.15 -6.53 -5.08
CA THR A 185 -4.24 -7.19 -4.38
C THR A 185 -4.88 -6.14 -3.51
N ASP A 186 -6.20 -6.06 -3.57
CA ASP A 186 -7.04 -5.46 -2.54
C ASP A 186 -6.85 -6.11 -1.15
N ASN A 187 -5.79 -6.90 -0.94
CA ASN A 187 -5.43 -7.70 0.21
C ASN A 187 -3.92 -7.54 0.54
N SER A 188 -3.34 -6.33 0.42
CA SER A 188 -2.00 -6.12 1.02
C SER A 188 -2.05 -6.47 2.51
N ALA A 189 -0.94 -6.99 3.05
CA ALA A 189 -0.89 -7.42 4.44
C ALA A 189 -1.25 -6.27 5.39
N GLU A 190 -0.81 -5.06 5.04
CA GLU A 190 -1.05 -3.80 5.74
C GLU A 190 -2.53 -3.41 5.67
N LYS A 191 -3.18 -3.54 4.50
CA LYS A 191 -4.62 -3.31 4.36
C LYS A 191 -5.41 -4.30 5.21
N LEU A 192 -5.04 -5.57 5.19
CA LEU A 192 -5.71 -6.61 5.97
C LEU A 192 -5.58 -6.35 7.47
N VAL A 193 -4.38 -6.07 7.96
CA VAL A 193 -4.15 -5.77 9.38
C VAL A 193 -4.87 -4.48 9.78
N ARG A 194 -4.95 -3.47 8.90
CA ARG A 194 -5.78 -2.27 9.12
C ARG A 194 -7.25 -2.63 9.29
N ASP A 195 -7.79 -3.49 8.44
CA ASP A 195 -9.22 -3.87 8.50
C ASP A 195 -9.52 -4.74 9.75
N GLN A 196 -8.59 -5.60 10.15
CA GLN A 196 -8.62 -6.31 11.43
C GLN A 196 -8.54 -5.34 12.62
N ALA A 197 -7.66 -4.34 12.59
CA ALA A 197 -7.56 -3.30 13.61
C ALA A 197 -8.85 -2.47 13.71
N TYR A 198 -9.46 -2.15 12.56
CA TYR A 198 -10.73 -1.45 12.51
C TYR A 198 -11.83 -2.29 13.16
N THR A 199 -11.91 -3.58 12.81
CA THR A 199 -12.86 -4.54 13.40
C THR A 199 -12.70 -4.64 14.91
N HIS A 200 -11.45 -4.71 15.38
CA HIS A 200 -11.12 -4.80 16.80
C HIS A 200 -11.57 -3.57 17.59
N LEU A 201 -11.33 -2.37 17.07
CA LEU A 201 -11.86 -1.13 17.64
C LEU A 201 -13.39 -1.07 17.51
N TYR A 202 -13.92 -1.55 16.38
CA TYR A 202 -15.34 -1.50 16.07
C TYR A 202 -16.20 -2.23 17.09
N ASN A 203 -15.79 -3.45 17.44
CA ASN A 203 -16.53 -4.26 18.40
C ASN A 203 -16.60 -3.55 19.77
N ALA A 204 -15.52 -2.92 20.22
CA ALA A 204 -15.52 -2.18 21.49
C ALA A 204 -16.40 -0.93 21.45
N VAL A 205 -16.25 -0.10 20.41
CA VAL A 205 -17.08 1.10 20.24
C VAL A 205 -18.56 0.75 20.09
N ALA A 206 -18.89 -0.33 19.36
CA ALA A 206 -20.26 -0.78 19.17
C ALA A 206 -20.91 -1.18 20.49
N GLU A 207 -20.20 -1.98 21.30
CA GLU A 207 -20.67 -2.45 22.60
C GLU A 207 -20.93 -1.29 23.58
N VAL A 208 -19.96 -0.37 23.70
CA VAL A 208 -20.09 0.82 24.57
C VAL A 208 -21.26 1.69 24.12
N ARG A 209 -21.41 1.90 22.81
CA ARG A 209 -22.51 2.70 22.25
C ARG A 209 -23.87 2.05 22.45
N GLU A 210 -24.00 0.74 22.26
CA GLU A 210 -25.26 0.04 22.46
C GLU A 210 -25.67 0.09 23.93
N THR A 211 -24.74 -0.21 24.83
CA THR A 211 -24.94 -0.11 26.28
C THR A 211 -25.37 1.30 26.68
N GLY A 212 -24.64 2.33 26.26
CA GLY A 212 -24.97 3.71 26.61
C GLY A 212 -26.30 4.18 26.02
N ARG A 213 -26.66 3.74 24.79
CA ARG A 213 -27.98 4.01 24.22
C ARG A 213 -29.10 3.42 25.07
N TYR A 214 -28.91 2.22 25.60
CA TYR A 214 -29.88 1.55 26.46
C TYR A 214 -30.02 2.24 27.83
N VAL A 215 -28.89 2.50 28.51
CA VAL A 215 -28.84 3.16 29.83
C VAL A 215 -29.46 4.55 29.78
N PHE A 216 -29.12 5.33 28.75
CA PHE A 216 -29.56 6.73 28.62
C PHE A 216 -30.76 6.93 27.69
N ARG A 217 -31.54 5.88 27.40
CA ARG A 217 -32.71 5.94 26.48
C ARG A 217 -33.70 7.07 26.79
N ASN A 218 -33.92 7.35 28.07
CA ASN A 218 -34.83 8.40 28.56
C ASN A 218 -34.11 9.73 28.89
N LYS A 219 -32.81 9.85 28.60
CA LYS A 219 -31.99 11.04 28.86
C LYS A 219 -31.34 11.53 27.56
N PRO A 220 -32.09 12.22 26.67
CA PRO A 220 -31.61 12.58 25.33
C PRO A 220 -30.31 13.40 25.32
N THR A 221 -30.14 14.28 26.30
CA THR A 221 -28.95 15.12 26.47
C THR A 221 -27.67 14.31 26.72
N ARG A 222 -27.79 13.16 27.40
CA ARG A 222 -26.67 12.25 27.66
C ARG A 222 -26.52 11.21 26.55
N ARG A 223 -27.64 10.68 26.04
CA ARG A 223 -27.69 9.69 24.96
C ARG A 223 -26.95 10.12 23.70
N LYS A 224 -26.89 11.43 23.40
CA LYS A 224 -26.22 11.96 22.20
C LYS A 224 -24.75 11.54 22.09
N GLY A 225 -24.04 11.36 23.21
CA GLY A 225 -22.63 10.91 23.21
C GLY A 225 -22.42 9.46 22.78
N TYR A 226 -23.50 8.66 22.73
CA TYR A 226 -23.48 7.25 22.35
C TYR A 226 -23.98 6.99 20.93
N ILE A 227 -24.01 8.05 20.11
CA ILE A 227 -24.44 8.03 18.71
C ILE A 227 -23.29 8.53 17.83
N SER A 228 -23.14 7.94 16.64
CA SER A 228 -22.14 8.42 15.66
C SER A 228 -22.57 9.76 15.06
N ASN A 229 -21.74 10.79 15.27
CA ASN A 229 -21.93 12.12 14.70
C ASN A 229 -21.72 12.09 13.18
N TYR A 230 -20.74 11.32 12.70
CA TYR A 230 -20.48 11.13 11.28
C TYR A 230 -21.71 10.58 10.56
N LYS A 231 -22.29 9.48 11.05
CA LYS A 231 -23.49 8.88 10.45
C LYS A 231 -24.72 9.79 10.54
N LYS A 232 -24.82 10.59 11.60
CA LYS A 232 -25.88 11.60 11.72
C LYS A 232 -25.76 12.67 10.64
N ARG A 233 -24.54 13.16 10.38
CA ARG A 233 -24.26 14.17 9.34
C ARG A 233 -24.50 13.64 7.93
N MET A 234 -24.17 12.38 7.64
CA MET A 234 -24.36 11.78 6.31
C MET A 234 -25.83 11.42 5.98
N ARG A 235 -26.74 11.51 6.96
CA ARG A 235 -28.18 11.26 6.78
C ARG A 235 -29.01 12.55 6.74
N ALA A 236 -28.39 13.68 7.04
CA ALA A 236 -29.01 15.01 7.00
C ALA A 236 -28.76 15.64 5.62
#